data_AF-A0A970PSS7-F1
#
_entry.id   AF-A0A970PSS7-F1
#
_cell.length_a   1.000
_cell.length_b   1.000
_cell.length_c   1.000
_cell.angle_alpha   90.00
_cell.angle_beta   90.00
_cell.angle_gamma   90.00
#
_symmetry.space_group_name_H-M   'P 1'
#
loop_
_entity.id
_entity.type
_entity.pdbx_description
1 polymer ?
#
loop_
_entity_poly.entity_id
_entity_poly.type
_entity_poly.pdbx_seq_one_letter_code
_entity_poly.pdbx_strand_id
1 'polypeptide(L)'
;MEKISMKITEKIKNIIKSSLIISFLLLVFGLSLASCSKEEKIKVAVIVPYCAGEDNRYIKWLKHSDSLSFEYLEVSLEDGIENAEKLLKLCSGFVLIGGEDVHPAFYGQASDSSSCVFFSERDTFEFKAIEIAKKLNLPVLGICRGEQILNVAYGGSLVVDIPSDWDTSVIHRHDSLSYIGHIVYIVNGTELHKAVAVDSAVATSNHHQAVNRIAPGFIPSAYSADSLIEGIERVVPDSNIYIIGVQWHPEKTDYASPLSLPIATGFLKEVKKYYLRKKNV
;
A
#
# COMPACT_ATOMS: atom_id res chain seq x y z
N MET A 1 -53.42 -58.96 -20.69
CA MET A 1 -51.99 -58.55 -20.72
C MET A 1 -51.79 -57.13 -21.24
N GLU A 2 -52.55 -56.65 -22.24
CA GLU A 2 -52.40 -55.29 -22.81
C GLU A 2 -52.57 -54.12 -21.82
N LYS A 3 -53.57 -54.18 -20.92
CA LYS A 3 -53.82 -53.08 -19.96
C LYS A 3 -52.67 -52.86 -18.96
N ILE A 4 -51.86 -53.89 -18.68
CA ILE A 4 -50.71 -53.79 -17.78
C ILE A 4 -49.51 -53.17 -18.52
N SER A 5 -49.28 -53.57 -19.78
CA SER A 5 -48.25 -53.00 -20.65
C SER A 5 -48.44 -51.49 -20.87
N MET A 6 -49.68 -51.06 -21.08
CA MET A 6 -50.01 -49.65 -21.31
C MET A 6 -49.74 -48.78 -20.06
N LYS A 7 -50.11 -49.26 -18.86
CA LYS A 7 -49.84 -48.58 -17.59
C LYS A 7 -48.35 -48.47 -17.27
N ILE A 8 -47.56 -49.50 -17.59
CA ILE A 8 -46.10 -49.49 -17.39
C ILE A 8 -45.46 -48.46 -18.32
N THR A 9 -45.88 -48.43 -19.59
CA THR A 9 -45.36 -47.49 -20.61
C THR A 9 -45.61 -46.03 -20.21
N GLU A 10 -46.79 -45.74 -19.67
CA GLU A 10 -47.17 -44.39 -19.23
C GLU A 10 -46.40 -43.94 -17.98
N LYS A 11 -46.17 -44.87 -17.03
CA LYS A 11 -45.36 -44.62 -15.84
C LYS A 11 -43.89 -44.35 -16.19
N ILE A 12 -43.32 -45.10 -17.14
CA ILE A 12 -41.95 -44.89 -17.63
C ILE A 12 -41.82 -43.53 -18.34
N LYS A 13 -42.79 -43.15 -19.18
CA LYS A 13 -42.80 -41.81 -19.83
C LYS A 13 -42.82 -40.68 -18.80
N ASN A 14 -43.60 -40.80 -17.73
CA ASN A 14 -43.65 -39.79 -16.67
C ASN A 14 -42.36 -39.70 -15.86
N ILE A 15 -41.68 -40.82 -15.61
CA ILE A 15 -40.37 -40.83 -14.93
C ILE A 15 -39.30 -40.18 -15.81
N ILE A 16 -39.26 -40.50 -17.11
CA ILE A 16 -38.32 -39.90 -18.06
C ILE A 16 -38.58 -38.39 -18.19
N LYS A 17 -39.84 -37.96 -18.28
CA LYS A 17 -40.21 -36.55 -18.36
C LYS A 17 -39.81 -35.79 -17.08
N SER A 18 -40.00 -36.39 -15.90
CA SER A 18 -39.58 -35.80 -14.62
C SER A 18 -38.06 -35.73 -14.49
N SER A 19 -37.34 -36.76 -14.94
CA SER A 19 -35.87 -36.77 -14.96
C SER A 19 -35.29 -35.75 -15.92
N LEU A 20 -35.89 -35.53 -17.10
CA LEU A 20 -35.47 -34.48 -18.03
C LEU A 20 -35.74 -33.08 -17.44
N ILE A 21 -36.87 -32.88 -16.76
CA ILE A 21 -37.20 -31.60 -16.11
C ILE A 21 -36.22 -31.30 -14.98
N ILE A 22 -35.88 -32.29 -14.14
CA ILE A 22 -34.89 -32.13 -13.05
C ILE A 22 -33.49 -31.85 -13.62
N SER A 23 -33.08 -32.58 -14.67
CA SER A 23 -31.79 -32.35 -15.32
C SER A 23 -31.71 -30.97 -15.99
N PHE A 24 -32.81 -30.50 -16.60
CA PHE A 24 -32.90 -29.17 -17.18
C PHE A 24 -32.90 -28.07 -16.10
N LEU A 25 -33.59 -28.26 -14.98
CA LEU A 25 -33.56 -27.34 -13.83
C LEU A 25 -32.16 -27.27 -13.19
N LEU A 26 -31.47 -28.40 -13.04
CA LEU A 26 -30.08 -28.42 -12.56
C LEU A 26 -29.11 -27.77 -13.56
N LEU A 27 -29.35 -27.91 -14.86
CA LEU A 27 -28.56 -27.24 -15.89
C LEU A 27 -28.80 -25.72 -15.87
N VAL A 28 -30.04 -25.28 -15.70
CA VAL A 28 -30.40 -23.85 -15.62
C VAL A 28 -29.93 -23.22 -14.29
N PHE A 29 -30.01 -23.94 -13.17
CA PHE A 29 -29.41 -23.48 -11.90
C PHE A 29 -27.88 -23.49 -11.94
N GLY A 30 -27.27 -24.49 -12.59
CA GLY A 30 -25.83 -24.57 -12.81
C GLY A 30 -25.30 -23.49 -13.75
N LEU A 31 -26.07 -23.11 -14.78
CA LEU A 31 -25.75 -22.01 -15.68
C LEU A 31 -26.03 -20.63 -15.06
N SER A 32 -26.98 -20.53 -14.13
CA SER A 32 -27.22 -19.31 -13.33
C SER A 32 -26.10 -19.00 -12.33
N LEU A 33 -25.32 -19.99 -11.92
CA LEU A 33 -24.14 -19.82 -11.06
C LEU A 33 -22.82 -19.71 -11.85
N ALA A 34 -22.87 -19.89 -13.18
CA ALA A 34 -21.72 -19.81 -14.06
C ALA A 34 -21.65 -18.48 -14.84
N SER A 35 -22.41 -17.46 -14.45
CA SER A 35 -22.02 -16.07 -14.74
C SER A 35 -20.90 -15.70 -13.78
N CYS A 36 -19.71 -16.25 -14.05
CA CYS A 36 -18.48 -15.80 -13.42
C CYS A 36 -18.19 -14.40 -13.99
N SER A 37 -18.91 -13.39 -13.52
CA SER A 37 -18.46 -12.01 -13.67
C SER A 37 -17.08 -12.00 -13.04
N LYS A 38 -16.01 -11.90 -13.85
CA LYS A 38 -14.67 -11.64 -13.30
C LYS A 38 -14.82 -10.44 -12.40
N GLU A 39 -14.72 -10.65 -11.09
CA GLU A 39 -14.83 -9.58 -10.12
C GLU A 39 -13.71 -8.60 -10.47
N GLU A 40 -14.09 -7.36 -10.77
CA GLU A 40 -13.14 -6.34 -11.18
C GLU A 40 -12.17 -6.10 -10.02
N LYS A 41 -10.88 -6.37 -10.24
CA LYS A 41 -9.86 -6.19 -9.23
C LYS A 41 -9.71 -4.71 -8.87
N ILE A 42 -9.45 -4.45 -7.60
CA ILE A 42 -9.20 -3.10 -7.09
C ILE A 42 -7.76 -2.71 -7.45
N LYS A 43 -7.59 -1.61 -8.18
CA LYS A 43 -6.27 -1.15 -8.63
C LYS A 43 -5.53 -0.38 -7.54
N VAL A 44 -4.28 -0.74 -7.30
CA VAL A 44 -3.33 -0.06 -6.40
C VAL A 44 -2.08 0.29 -7.19
N ALA A 45 -1.68 1.56 -7.15
CA ALA A 45 -0.45 1.98 -7.80
C ALA A 45 0.77 1.83 -6.86
N VAL A 46 1.92 1.51 -7.44
CA VAL A 46 3.24 1.61 -6.80
C VAL A 46 4.00 2.65 -7.62
N ILE A 47 4.29 3.79 -7.00
CA ILE A 47 5.00 4.89 -7.65
C ILE A 47 6.48 4.51 -7.72
N VAL A 48 7.06 4.54 -8.92
CA VAL A 48 8.45 4.11 -9.15
C VAL A 48 9.21 5.13 -10.00
N PRO A 49 10.54 5.26 -9.85
CA PRO A 49 11.34 6.07 -10.77
C PRO A 49 11.49 5.43 -12.16
N TYR A 50 11.49 4.10 -12.22
CA TYR A 50 11.57 3.28 -13.43
C TYR A 50 10.83 1.97 -13.20
N CYS A 51 10.24 1.40 -14.26
CA CYS A 51 9.51 0.14 -14.17
C CYS A 51 10.46 -1.03 -13.82
N ALA A 52 10.21 -1.72 -12.72
CA ALA A 52 10.93 -2.93 -12.35
C ALA A 52 10.21 -4.21 -12.81
N GLY A 53 8.98 -4.09 -13.31
CA GLY A 53 8.20 -5.19 -13.85
C GLY A 53 7.90 -6.28 -12.81
N GLU A 54 8.04 -7.54 -13.20
CA GLU A 54 7.76 -8.68 -12.31
C GLU A 54 8.65 -8.72 -11.07
N ASP A 55 9.80 -8.06 -11.09
CA ASP A 55 10.76 -8.02 -9.99
C ASP A 55 10.52 -6.94 -8.95
N ASN A 56 9.46 -6.15 -9.09
CA ASN A 56 9.09 -5.15 -8.10
C ASN A 56 8.75 -5.79 -6.74
N ARG A 57 9.67 -5.64 -5.77
CA ARG A 57 9.52 -6.21 -4.43
C ARG A 57 8.34 -5.65 -3.64
N TYR A 58 7.98 -4.40 -3.85
CA TYR A 58 6.83 -3.79 -3.19
C TYR A 58 5.54 -4.44 -3.68
N ILE A 59 5.44 -4.69 -5.00
CA ILE A 59 4.32 -5.45 -5.57
C ILE A 59 4.32 -6.90 -5.07
N LYS A 60 5.48 -7.57 -5.00
CA LYS A 60 5.59 -8.93 -4.44
C LYS A 60 5.11 -8.98 -2.99
N TRP A 61 5.48 -7.99 -2.18
CA TRP A 61 5.07 -7.85 -0.79
C TRP A 61 3.55 -7.61 -0.65
N LEU A 62 2.98 -6.69 -1.43
CA LEU A 62 1.53 -6.46 -1.44
C LEU A 62 0.74 -7.70 -1.90
N LYS A 63 1.25 -8.41 -2.92
CA LYS A 63 0.65 -9.68 -3.41
C LYS A 63 0.65 -10.79 -2.36
N HIS A 64 1.65 -10.81 -1.46
CA HIS A 64 1.64 -11.75 -0.32
C HIS A 64 0.53 -11.44 0.68
N SER A 65 0.13 -10.17 0.81
CA SER A 65 -1.03 -9.80 1.63
C SER A 65 -2.35 -10.14 0.92
N ASP A 66 -2.53 -9.71 -0.32
CA ASP A 66 -3.73 -10.07 -1.12
C ASP A 66 -3.46 -9.96 -2.63
N SER A 67 -3.37 -11.10 -3.31
CA SER A 67 -3.21 -11.18 -4.78
C SER A 67 -4.53 -11.40 -5.53
N LEU A 68 -5.61 -11.72 -4.81
CA LEU A 68 -6.89 -12.11 -5.39
C LEU A 68 -7.76 -10.88 -5.64
N SER A 69 -7.89 -10.00 -4.65
CA SER A 69 -8.77 -8.83 -4.70
C SER A 69 -8.17 -7.66 -5.47
N PHE A 70 -6.84 -7.58 -5.55
CA PHE A 70 -6.12 -6.40 -6.03
C PHE A 70 -5.32 -6.66 -7.31
N GLU A 71 -5.26 -5.62 -8.13
CA GLU A 71 -4.35 -5.48 -9.26
C GLU A 71 -3.33 -4.39 -8.91
N TYR A 72 -2.04 -4.71 -9.08
CA TYR A 72 -0.94 -3.82 -8.72
C TYR A 72 -0.27 -3.30 -9.98
N LEU A 73 -0.16 -1.98 -10.09
CA LEU A 73 0.36 -1.29 -11.27
C LEU A 73 1.56 -0.44 -10.88
N GLU A 74 2.63 -0.52 -11.66
CA GLU A 74 3.70 0.48 -11.59
C GLU A 74 3.21 1.75 -12.26
N VAL A 75 3.49 2.89 -11.62
CA VAL A 75 3.32 4.22 -12.22
C VAL A 75 4.69 4.89 -12.17
N SER A 76 5.33 4.98 -13.33
CA SER A 76 6.71 5.38 -13.48
C SER A 76 6.84 6.88 -13.73
N LEU A 77 7.96 7.47 -13.29
CA LEU A 77 8.36 8.81 -13.74
C LEU A 77 8.39 8.92 -15.29
N GLU A 78 8.78 7.84 -15.97
CA GLU A 78 8.85 7.76 -17.44
C GLU A 78 7.49 7.86 -18.13
N ASP A 79 6.39 7.58 -17.41
CA ASP A 79 5.03 7.78 -17.92
C ASP A 79 4.71 9.27 -18.12
N GLY A 80 5.41 10.16 -17.41
CA GLY A 80 5.11 11.58 -17.35
C GLY A 80 3.86 11.89 -16.50
N ILE A 81 3.77 13.14 -16.04
CA ILE A 81 2.75 13.58 -15.06
C ILE A 81 1.32 13.38 -15.59
N GLU A 82 1.06 13.67 -16.88
CA GLU A 82 -0.29 13.54 -17.45
C GLU A 82 -0.79 12.10 -17.48
N ASN A 83 0.09 11.15 -17.80
CA ASN A 83 -0.28 9.74 -17.81
C ASN A 83 -0.41 9.20 -16.38
N ALA A 84 0.51 9.58 -15.49
CA ALA A 84 0.42 9.24 -14.08
C ALA A 84 -0.89 9.71 -13.45
N GLU A 85 -1.37 10.92 -13.79
CA GLU A 85 -2.68 11.41 -13.32
C GLU A 85 -3.83 10.54 -13.82
N LYS A 86 -3.82 10.14 -15.08
CA LYS A 86 -4.83 9.22 -15.64
C LYS A 86 -4.82 7.88 -14.92
N LEU A 87 -3.64 7.29 -14.72
CA LEU A 87 -3.48 6.00 -14.03
C LEU A 87 -3.92 6.08 -12.57
N LEU A 88 -3.52 7.12 -11.85
CA LEU A 88 -3.90 7.32 -10.44
C LEU A 88 -5.41 7.53 -10.25
N LYS A 89 -6.11 8.16 -11.20
CA LYS A 89 -7.58 8.28 -11.18
C LYS A 89 -8.30 6.94 -11.28
N LEU A 90 -7.66 5.93 -11.88
CA LEU A 90 -8.17 4.56 -11.96
C LEU A 90 -7.85 3.73 -10.71
N CYS A 91 -6.90 4.18 -9.89
CA CYS A 91 -6.49 3.51 -8.67
C CYS A 91 -7.35 3.89 -7.46
N SER A 92 -7.32 3.04 -6.44
CA SER A 92 -8.02 3.24 -5.15
C SER A 92 -7.07 3.53 -4.00
N GLY A 93 -5.78 3.70 -4.29
CA GLY A 93 -4.71 4.06 -3.38
C GLY A 93 -3.35 3.83 -4.04
N PHE A 94 -2.28 4.31 -3.41
CA PHE A 94 -0.93 4.05 -3.92
C PHE A 94 0.14 3.97 -2.82
N VAL A 95 1.28 3.39 -3.19
CA VAL A 95 2.48 3.29 -2.36
C VAL A 95 3.59 4.16 -2.93
N LEU A 96 4.22 4.98 -2.08
CA LEU A 96 5.48 5.66 -2.36
C LEU A 96 6.62 4.82 -1.80
N ILE A 97 7.60 4.52 -2.65
CA ILE A 97 8.65 3.57 -2.31
C ILE A 97 9.92 4.25 -1.78
N GLY A 98 10.83 3.44 -1.23
CA GLY A 98 12.17 3.89 -0.85
C GLY A 98 13.03 4.34 -2.04
N GLY A 99 14.20 4.90 -1.76
CA GLY A 99 15.16 5.29 -2.78
C GLY A 99 16.17 6.32 -2.28
N GLU A 100 16.62 7.14 -3.22
CA GLU A 100 17.54 8.26 -3.06
C GLU A 100 16.94 9.35 -2.15
N ASP A 101 17.75 10.31 -1.74
CA ASP A 101 17.34 11.36 -0.81
C ASP A 101 16.28 12.30 -1.42
N VAL A 102 15.54 12.99 -0.56
CA VAL A 102 14.68 14.11 -0.97
C VAL A 102 15.55 15.35 -1.06
N HIS A 103 15.48 16.10 -2.16
CA HIS A 103 16.34 17.27 -2.33
C HIS A 103 16.14 18.29 -1.19
N PRO A 104 17.21 18.69 -0.47
CA PRO A 104 17.12 19.58 0.69
C PRO A 104 16.45 20.95 0.49
N ALA A 105 16.46 21.45 -0.75
CA ALA A 105 15.79 22.71 -1.09
C ALA A 105 14.28 22.66 -0.84
N PHE A 106 13.64 21.49 -0.93
CA PHE A 106 12.19 21.36 -0.72
C PHE A 106 11.76 21.54 0.74
N TYR A 107 12.68 21.47 1.69
CA TYR A 107 12.40 21.69 3.12
C TYR A 107 13.30 22.75 3.77
N GLY A 108 13.85 23.65 2.97
CA GLY A 108 14.54 24.85 3.44
C GLY A 108 16.01 24.66 3.82
N GLN A 109 16.64 23.56 3.38
CA GLN A 109 18.04 23.22 3.70
C GLN A 109 18.91 23.09 2.44
N ALA A 110 18.71 23.97 1.45
CA ALA A 110 19.43 23.91 0.17
C ALA A 110 20.96 23.96 0.29
N SER A 111 21.49 24.54 1.38
CA SER A 111 22.93 24.57 1.69
C SER A 111 23.53 23.18 1.87
N ASP A 112 22.72 22.19 2.26
CA ASP A 112 23.18 20.87 2.69
C ASP A 112 23.07 19.84 1.56
N SER A 113 22.81 20.29 0.33
CA SER A 113 22.74 19.45 -0.87
C SER A 113 23.98 18.58 -1.11
N SER A 114 25.17 18.97 -0.63
CA SER A 114 26.38 18.17 -0.76
C SER A 114 26.38 16.88 0.08
N SER A 115 25.50 16.78 1.08
CA SER A 115 25.36 15.61 1.95
C SER A 115 24.33 14.60 1.41
N CYS A 116 23.69 14.89 0.28
CA CYS A 116 22.60 14.10 -0.28
C CYS A 116 22.90 13.61 -1.69
N VAL A 117 22.36 12.45 -2.03
CA VAL A 117 22.23 11.96 -3.40
C VAL A 117 20.75 11.95 -3.74
N PHE A 118 20.31 12.84 -4.62
CA PHE A 118 18.89 13.03 -4.93
C PHE A 118 18.63 13.05 -6.44
N PHE A 119 17.36 12.85 -6.79
CA PHE A 119 16.86 12.92 -8.17
C PHE A 119 15.64 13.86 -8.21
N SER A 120 15.86 15.13 -8.55
CA SER A 120 14.87 16.20 -8.45
C SER A 120 13.61 15.99 -9.29
N GLU A 121 13.75 15.31 -10.43
CA GLU A 121 12.64 14.94 -11.31
C GLU A 121 11.71 13.94 -10.62
N ARG A 122 12.28 12.99 -9.86
CA ARG A 122 11.50 12.05 -9.03
C ARG A 122 10.77 12.80 -7.92
N ASP A 123 11.43 13.73 -7.23
CA ASP A 123 10.76 14.57 -6.21
C ASP A 123 9.55 15.30 -6.77
N THR A 124 9.73 15.97 -7.91
CA THR A 124 8.67 16.73 -8.57
C THR A 124 7.49 15.83 -8.95
N PHE A 125 7.77 14.65 -9.49
CA PHE A 125 6.76 13.67 -9.86
C PHE A 125 5.99 13.12 -8.66
N GLU A 126 6.71 12.73 -7.60
CA GLU A 126 6.09 12.22 -6.37
C GLU A 126 5.26 13.31 -5.66
N PHE A 127 5.72 14.58 -5.65
CA PHE A 127 4.91 15.70 -5.17
C PHE A 127 3.61 15.85 -5.96
N LYS A 128 3.64 15.68 -7.29
CA LYS A 128 2.42 15.71 -8.11
C LYS A 128 1.51 14.52 -7.84
N ALA A 129 2.05 13.33 -7.66
CA ALA A 129 1.27 12.16 -7.23
C ALA A 129 0.57 12.41 -5.88
N ILE A 130 1.29 13.02 -4.92
CA ILE A 130 0.74 13.39 -3.59
C ILE A 130 -0.34 14.48 -3.73
N GLU A 131 -0.18 15.48 -4.59
CA GLU A 131 -1.22 16.47 -4.89
C GLU A 131 -2.50 15.81 -5.43
N ILE A 132 -2.36 14.82 -6.32
CA ILE A 132 -3.50 14.04 -6.85
C ILE A 132 -4.16 13.25 -5.72
N ALA A 133 -3.36 12.62 -4.84
CA ALA A 133 -3.86 11.93 -3.67
C ALA A 133 -4.71 12.83 -2.78
N LYS A 134 -4.23 14.07 -2.52
CA LYS A 134 -4.94 15.09 -1.73
C LYS A 134 -6.29 15.43 -2.37
N LYS A 135 -6.31 15.67 -3.70
CA LYS A 135 -7.54 16.03 -4.42
C LYS A 135 -8.58 14.92 -4.41
N LEU A 136 -8.13 13.66 -4.45
CA LEU A 136 -9.00 12.48 -4.54
C LEU A 136 -9.25 11.80 -3.18
N ASN A 137 -8.60 12.25 -2.11
CA ASN A 137 -8.58 11.58 -0.80
C ASN A 137 -8.18 10.09 -0.91
N LEU A 138 -7.19 9.79 -1.77
CA LEU A 138 -6.69 8.43 -1.93
C LEU A 138 -5.94 7.98 -0.66
N PRO A 139 -6.12 6.72 -0.23
CA PRO A 139 -5.22 6.07 0.70
C PRO A 139 -3.78 6.06 0.17
N VAL A 140 -2.81 6.46 1.00
CA VAL A 140 -1.38 6.46 0.65
C VAL A 140 -0.56 5.78 1.73
N LEU A 141 0.40 4.96 1.30
CA LEU A 141 1.44 4.40 2.16
C LEU A 141 2.83 4.86 1.67
N GLY A 142 3.62 5.49 2.53
CA GLY A 142 5.01 5.84 2.27
C GLY A 142 5.97 4.89 2.96
N ILE A 143 6.99 4.42 2.24
CA ILE A 143 8.02 3.52 2.78
C ILE A 143 9.39 4.16 2.64
N CYS A 144 10.14 4.26 3.75
CA CYS A 144 11.46 4.89 3.83
C CYS A 144 11.42 6.32 3.25
N ARG A 145 12.05 6.55 2.09
CA ARG A 145 11.92 7.79 1.33
C ARG A 145 10.46 8.21 1.12
N GLY A 146 9.55 7.26 0.91
CA GLY A 146 8.13 7.52 0.74
C GLY A 146 7.47 8.21 1.94
N GLU A 147 7.94 7.94 3.17
CA GLU A 147 7.53 8.70 4.36
C GLU A 147 8.08 10.13 4.32
N GLN A 148 9.36 10.27 3.98
CA GLN A 148 10.07 11.54 3.98
C GLN A 148 9.46 12.51 2.96
N ILE A 149 9.20 12.04 1.73
CA ILE A 149 8.56 12.84 0.69
C ILE A 149 7.13 13.20 1.07
N LEU A 150 6.38 12.34 1.76
CA LEU A 150 5.07 12.68 2.33
C LEU A 150 5.21 13.83 3.31
N ASN A 151 6.11 13.72 4.30
CA ASN A 151 6.31 14.78 5.28
C ASN A 151 6.66 16.12 4.61
N VAL A 152 7.61 16.13 3.69
CA VAL A 152 8.03 17.34 2.95
C VAL A 152 6.87 17.91 2.11
N ALA A 153 6.12 17.07 1.40
CA ALA A 153 4.98 17.49 0.57
C ALA A 153 3.83 18.14 1.36
N TYR A 154 3.80 17.97 2.69
CA TYR A 154 2.85 18.60 3.58
C TYR A 154 3.47 19.71 4.44
N GLY A 155 4.73 20.09 4.22
CA GLY A 155 5.39 21.24 4.85
C GLY A 155 6.26 20.90 6.07
N GLY A 156 6.54 19.61 6.31
CA GLY A 156 7.53 19.17 7.27
C GLY A 156 8.98 19.37 6.78
N SER A 157 9.95 18.95 7.59
CA SER A 157 11.37 18.92 7.22
C SER A 157 12.04 17.61 7.62
N LEU A 158 13.25 17.39 7.11
CA LEU A 158 14.06 16.21 7.41
C LEU A 158 15.30 16.57 8.23
N VAL A 159 15.84 15.58 8.93
CA VAL A 159 17.26 15.52 9.31
C VAL A 159 18.00 15.18 8.03
N VAL A 160 18.99 16.01 7.64
CA VAL A 160 19.67 15.85 6.34
C VAL A 160 20.60 14.66 6.37
N ASP A 161 21.39 14.52 7.44
CA ASP A 161 22.24 13.36 7.67
C ASP A 161 22.29 13.02 9.18
N ILE A 162 21.66 11.89 9.57
CA ILE A 162 21.59 11.42 10.96
C ILE A 162 23.00 11.32 11.59
N PRO A 163 24.02 10.74 10.94
CA PRO A 163 25.37 10.69 11.49
C PRO A 163 25.98 12.04 11.88
N SER A 164 25.70 13.13 11.14
CA SER A 164 26.24 14.47 11.44
C SER A 164 25.31 15.36 12.24
N ASP A 165 24.00 15.20 12.08
CA ASP A 165 22.99 16.19 12.50
C ASP A 165 22.16 15.72 13.70
N TRP A 166 22.35 14.47 14.15
CA TRP A 166 21.60 13.89 15.25
C TRP A 166 22.51 13.21 16.27
N ASP A 167 22.31 13.51 17.55
CA ASP A 167 23.06 12.88 18.64
C ASP A 167 22.49 11.48 18.90
N THR A 168 23.10 10.45 18.32
CA THR A 168 22.61 9.07 18.44
C THR A 168 23.72 8.03 18.48
N SER A 169 23.44 6.97 19.25
CA SER A 169 24.18 5.71 19.22
C SER A 169 23.43 4.60 18.49
N VAL A 170 22.21 4.87 18.01
CA VAL A 170 21.42 3.94 17.20
C VAL A 170 21.96 3.99 15.77
N ILE A 171 22.24 2.81 15.22
CA ILE A 171 22.70 2.71 13.83
C ILE A 171 21.46 2.59 12.95
N HIS A 172 21.28 3.52 12.00
CA HIS A 172 20.17 3.53 11.03
C HIS A 172 20.62 3.12 9.61
N ARG A 173 21.93 3.15 9.34
CA ARG A 173 22.54 2.66 8.10
C ARG A 173 23.96 2.18 8.39
N HIS A 174 24.39 1.09 7.76
CA HIS A 174 25.80 0.73 7.67
C HIS A 174 26.38 1.14 6.32
N ASP A 175 27.70 1.37 6.28
CA ASP A 175 28.43 1.58 5.02
C ASP A 175 28.41 0.33 4.11
N SER A 176 28.15 -0.85 4.69
CA SER A 176 27.86 -2.06 3.93
C SER A 176 26.41 -2.06 3.44
N LEU A 177 26.17 -2.61 2.24
CA LEU A 177 24.81 -2.83 1.68
C LEU A 177 23.94 -3.82 2.49
N SER A 178 24.40 -4.29 3.65
CA SER A 178 23.65 -5.20 4.53
C SER A 178 22.71 -4.40 5.44
N TYR A 179 21.44 -4.82 5.48
CA TYR A 179 20.45 -4.23 6.37
C TYR A 179 20.76 -4.54 7.83
N ILE A 180 20.40 -3.61 8.70
CA ILE A 180 20.46 -3.78 10.15
C ILE A 180 19.08 -3.79 10.77
N GLY A 181 19.04 -4.26 12.02
CA GLY A 181 17.86 -4.23 12.86
C GLY A 181 18.06 -3.27 14.02
N HIS A 182 17.08 -2.39 14.25
CA HIS A 182 16.95 -1.63 15.49
C HIS A 182 15.49 -1.70 15.98
N ILE A 183 15.28 -1.48 17.27
CA ILE A 183 13.93 -1.52 17.85
C ILE A 183 13.20 -0.22 17.49
N VAL A 184 11.99 -0.37 16.96
CA VAL A 184 11.02 0.72 16.83
C VAL A 184 9.91 0.54 17.85
N TYR A 185 9.52 1.63 18.48
CA TYR A 185 8.42 1.73 19.44
C TYR A 185 7.22 2.35 18.74
N ILE A 186 6.09 1.67 18.79
CA ILE A 186 4.87 2.07 18.08
C ILE A 186 3.96 2.83 19.05
N VAL A 187 3.44 3.98 18.61
CA VAL A 187 2.62 4.85 19.44
C VAL A 187 1.21 4.26 19.54
N ASN A 188 0.77 3.92 20.76
CA ASN A 188 -0.54 3.33 21.01
C ASN A 188 -1.70 4.22 20.50
N GLY A 189 -2.71 3.58 19.90
CA GLY A 189 -3.92 4.26 19.42
C GLY A 189 -3.84 4.80 17.98
N THR A 190 -2.65 4.77 17.37
CA THR A 190 -2.42 5.12 15.96
C THR A 190 -2.99 4.08 15.00
N GLU A 191 -3.23 4.44 13.75
CA GLU A 191 -3.60 3.48 12.70
C GLU A 191 -2.47 2.47 12.46
N LEU A 192 -1.21 2.91 12.56
CA LEU A 192 -0.06 2.02 12.52
C LEU A 192 -0.12 0.98 13.65
N HIS A 193 -0.36 1.38 14.90
CA HIS A 193 -0.51 0.46 16.04
C HIS A 193 -1.66 -0.52 15.84
N LYS A 194 -2.80 -0.05 15.32
CA LYS A 194 -3.94 -0.93 14.97
C LYS A 194 -3.59 -1.96 13.90
N ALA A 195 -2.73 -1.60 12.95
CA ALA A 195 -2.29 -2.50 11.89
C ALA A 195 -1.32 -3.57 12.43
N VAL A 196 -0.29 -3.18 13.19
CA VAL A 196 0.78 -4.09 13.63
C VAL A 196 0.49 -4.83 14.94
N ALA A 197 -0.40 -4.28 15.77
CA ALA A 197 -0.85 -4.85 17.05
C ALA A 197 0.28 -5.22 18.04
N VAL A 198 1.38 -4.46 18.01
CA VAL A 198 2.52 -4.58 18.94
C VAL A 198 3.01 -3.21 19.35
N ASP A 199 3.57 -3.11 20.55
CA ASP A 199 4.10 -1.85 21.09
C ASP A 199 5.54 -1.59 20.64
N SER A 200 6.27 -2.63 20.25
CA SER A 200 7.60 -2.53 19.65
C SER A 200 8.00 -3.80 18.90
N ALA A 201 8.92 -3.66 17.94
CA ALA A 201 9.55 -4.77 17.25
C ALA A 201 10.86 -4.33 16.57
N VAL A 202 11.67 -5.28 16.10
CA VAL A 202 12.90 -4.99 15.35
C VAL A 202 12.54 -4.69 13.90
N ALA A 203 12.92 -3.50 13.43
CA ALA A 203 12.69 -3.04 12.06
C ALA A 203 13.94 -3.14 11.20
N THR A 204 13.78 -3.46 9.91
CA THR A 204 14.87 -3.45 8.92
C THR A 204 15.20 -2.02 8.51
N SER A 205 16.37 -1.53 8.90
CA SER A 205 16.80 -0.14 8.73
C SER A 205 17.94 -0.01 7.71
N ASN A 206 17.83 1.01 6.86
CA ASN A 206 18.83 1.44 5.89
C ASN A 206 18.51 2.86 5.40
N HIS A 207 18.68 3.85 6.28
CA HIS A 207 18.45 5.26 5.98
C HIS A 207 19.42 6.14 6.76
N HIS A 208 19.77 7.29 6.19
CA HIS A 208 20.54 8.32 6.88
C HIS A 208 19.80 9.65 6.95
N GLN A 209 18.61 9.74 6.37
CA GLN A 209 17.69 10.85 6.60
C GLN A 209 16.53 10.35 7.46
N ALA A 210 15.89 11.25 8.18
CA ALA A 210 14.68 10.97 8.94
C ALA A 210 13.78 12.20 9.00
N VAL A 211 12.51 12.01 9.37
CA VAL A 211 11.62 13.14 9.65
C VAL A 211 12.13 13.92 10.87
N ASN A 212 12.30 15.24 10.70
CA ASN A 212 12.68 16.17 11.77
C ASN A 212 11.43 16.91 12.28
N ARG A 213 11.04 17.98 11.58
CA ARG A 213 9.78 18.66 11.87
C ARG A 213 8.65 17.94 11.14
N ILE A 214 7.71 17.41 11.91
CA ILE A 214 6.54 16.78 11.34
C ILE A 214 5.62 17.81 10.66
N ALA A 215 5.03 17.41 9.53
CA ALA A 215 4.12 18.24 8.76
C ALA A 215 2.80 18.55 9.50
N PRO A 216 2.18 19.72 9.27
CA PRO A 216 0.86 20.02 9.80
C PRO A 216 -0.20 18.97 9.45
N GLY A 217 -0.97 18.56 10.46
CA GLY A 217 -2.01 17.54 10.34
C GLY A 217 -1.47 16.10 10.33
N PHE A 218 -0.19 15.90 10.65
CA PHE A 218 0.39 14.58 10.92
C PHE A 218 0.76 14.47 12.40
N ILE A 219 0.77 13.23 12.88
CA ILE A 219 1.33 12.85 14.17
C ILE A 219 2.42 11.78 13.96
N PRO A 220 3.43 11.72 14.83
CA PRO A 220 4.35 10.59 14.84
C PRO A 220 3.59 9.33 15.30
N SER A 221 3.83 8.21 14.61
CA SER A 221 3.22 6.92 14.92
C SER A 221 4.23 5.85 15.33
N ALA A 222 5.52 6.10 15.14
CA ALA A 222 6.59 5.28 15.69
C ALA A 222 7.87 6.09 15.93
N TYR A 223 8.70 5.60 16.84
CA TYR A 223 10.01 6.17 17.15
C TYR A 223 11.08 5.09 17.33
N SER A 224 12.33 5.41 17.05
CA SER A 224 13.49 4.65 17.52
C SER A 224 13.92 5.09 18.94
N ALA A 225 14.85 4.36 19.55
CA ALA A 225 15.31 4.61 20.93
C ALA A 225 15.99 5.98 21.14
N ASP A 226 16.48 6.59 20.07
CA ASP A 226 17.10 7.92 20.00
C ASP A 226 16.10 9.02 19.61
N SER A 227 14.79 8.74 19.71
CA SER A 227 13.70 9.68 19.46
C SER A 227 13.55 10.16 18.01
N LEU A 228 14.24 9.54 17.04
CA LEU A 228 13.92 9.77 15.63
C LEU A 228 12.54 9.20 15.31
N ILE A 229 11.83 9.89 14.42
CA ILE A 229 10.52 9.47 13.94
C ILE A 229 10.73 8.34 12.93
N GLU A 230 10.10 7.21 13.21
CA GLU A 230 10.13 5.98 12.39
C GLU A 230 8.79 5.72 11.69
N GLY A 231 7.77 6.50 12.01
CA GLY A 231 6.52 6.50 11.30
C GLY A 231 5.71 7.75 11.56
N ILE A 232 4.92 8.14 10.58
CA ILE A 232 3.96 9.24 10.65
C ILE A 232 2.60 8.78 10.15
N GLU A 233 1.55 9.43 10.65
CA GLU A 233 0.23 9.28 10.05
C GLU A 233 -0.56 10.57 10.07
N ARG A 234 -1.38 10.76 9.03
CA ARG A 234 -2.20 11.94 8.88
C ARG A 234 -3.46 11.81 9.73
N VAL A 235 -3.72 12.82 10.55
CA VAL A 235 -4.93 12.91 11.38
C VAL A 235 -5.74 14.11 10.92
N VAL A 236 -6.90 13.83 10.31
CA VAL A 236 -7.89 14.84 9.95
C VAL A 236 -9.22 14.44 10.58
N PRO A 237 -9.70 15.20 11.59
CA PRO A 237 -10.96 14.92 12.27
C PRO A 237 -12.13 14.74 11.28
N ASP A 238 -13.01 13.79 11.59
CA ASP A 238 -14.23 13.49 10.83
C ASP A 238 -13.98 13.20 9.33
N SER A 239 -12.77 12.78 8.99
CA SER A 239 -12.40 12.45 7.62
C SER A 239 -12.09 10.96 7.46
N ASN A 240 -12.13 10.55 6.21
CA ASN A 240 -11.88 9.19 5.74
C ASN A 240 -10.49 9.03 5.10
N ILE A 241 -9.61 10.00 5.35
CA ILE A 241 -8.27 10.09 4.77
C ILE A 241 -7.35 9.10 5.50
N TYR A 242 -6.64 8.28 4.74
CA TYR A 242 -5.65 7.35 5.27
C TYR A 242 -4.30 7.62 4.62
N ILE A 243 -3.37 8.19 5.37
CA ILE A 243 -2.00 8.42 4.90
C ILE A 243 -1.07 8.03 6.03
N ILE A 244 -0.25 7.00 5.80
CA ILE A 244 0.77 6.51 6.75
C ILE A 244 2.12 6.51 6.05
N GLY A 245 3.18 6.87 6.76
CA GLY A 245 4.57 6.65 6.39
C GLY A 245 5.27 5.78 7.44
N VAL A 246 6.17 4.92 7.00
CA VAL A 246 7.10 4.17 7.87
C VAL A 246 8.52 4.25 7.31
N GLN A 247 9.51 4.37 8.18
CA GLN A 247 10.88 4.72 7.78
C GLN A 247 11.70 3.46 7.44
N TRP A 248 11.31 2.32 8.01
CA TRP A 248 11.88 1.02 7.70
C TRP A 248 11.35 0.43 6.39
N HIS A 249 11.89 -0.74 6.02
CA HIS A 249 11.52 -1.47 4.81
C HIS A 249 10.68 -2.72 5.11
N PRO A 250 9.34 -2.61 5.28
CA PRO A 250 8.48 -3.75 5.53
C PRO A 250 8.52 -4.79 4.41
N GLU A 251 8.79 -4.37 3.18
CA GLU A 251 8.91 -5.21 1.99
C GLU A 251 10.22 -6.03 1.94
N LYS A 252 11.20 -5.70 2.80
CA LYS A 252 12.47 -6.41 2.96
C LYS A 252 12.59 -7.16 4.29
N THR A 253 11.62 -6.94 5.17
CA THR A 253 11.53 -7.63 6.46
C THR A 253 10.95 -9.03 6.24
N ASP A 254 11.30 -9.99 7.11
CA ASP A 254 10.59 -11.27 7.19
C ASP A 254 9.08 -11.02 7.28
N TYR A 255 8.29 -11.69 6.43
CA TYR A 255 6.84 -11.56 6.38
C TYR A 255 6.13 -12.03 7.65
N ALA A 256 6.79 -12.86 8.48
CA ALA A 256 6.32 -13.21 9.81
C ALA A 256 6.49 -12.08 10.84
N SER A 257 7.29 -11.06 10.53
CA SER A 257 7.43 -9.89 11.40
C SER A 257 6.12 -9.12 11.50
N PRO A 258 5.74 -8.64 12.71
CA PRO A 258 4.58 -7.77 12.86
C PRO A 258 4.74 -6.44 12.09
N LEU A 259 5.96 -6.05 11.74
CA LEU A 259 6.27 -4.83 10.99
C LEU A 259 6.30 -5.01 9.46
N SER A 260 5.82 -6.13 8.94
CA SER A 260 5.75 -6.39 7.49
C SER A 260 4.31 -6.53 6.98
N LEU A 261 3.80 -7.75 6.78
CA LEU A 261 2.49 -8.00 6.18
C LEU A 261 1.31 -7.30 6.87
N PRO A 262 1.30 -7.08 8.19
CA PRO A 262 0.20 -6.35 8.82
C PRO A 262 0.06 -4.91 8.30
N ILE A 263 1.15 -4.24 7.93
CA ILE A 263 1.13 -2.89 7.34
C ILE A 263 0.50 -2.91 5.94
N ALA A 264 0.92 -3.86 5.09
CA ALA A 264 0.29 -4.08 3.78
C ALA A 264 -1.20 -4.36 3.92
N THR A 265 -1.56 -5.25 4.85
CA THR A 265 -2.95 -5.66 5.10
C THR A 265 -3.80 -4.47 5.58
N GLY A 266 -3.29 -3.66 6.50
CA GLY A 266 -3.94 -2.44 6.98
C GLY A 266 -4.17 -1.44 5.85
N PHE A 267 -3.15 -1.18 5.03
CA PHE A 267 -3.28 -0.31 3.87
C PHE A 267 -4.32 -0.82 2.86
N LEU A 268 -4.24 -2.09 2.46
CA LEU A 268 -5.16 -2.68 1.48
C LEU A 268 -6.62 -2.69 1.97
N LYS A 269 -6.83 -2.86 3.28
CA LYS A 269 -8.15 -2.71 3.90
C LYS A 269 -8.73 -1.32 3.65
N GLU A 270 -7.95 -0.26 3.83
CA GLU A 270 -8.41 1.12 3.61
C GLU A 270 -8.58 1.45 2.11
N VAL A 271 -7.72 0.90 1.24
CA VAL A 271 -7.93 0.94 -0.22
C VAL A 271 -9.28 0.33 -0.60
N LYS A 272 -9.61 -0.85 -0.05
CA LYS A 272 -10.89 -1.52 -0.30
C LYS A 272 -12.07 -0.69 0.20
N LYS A 273 -11.97 -0.08 1.39
CA LYS A 273 -13.02 0.84 1.88
C LYS A 273 -13.19 2.05 0.97
N TYR A 274 -12.10 2.66 0.52
CA TYR A 274 -12.15 3.78 -0.42
C TYR A 274 -12.87 3.37 -1.73
N TYR A 275 -12.48 2.23 -2.31
CA TYR A 275 -13.10 1.71 -3.53
C TYR A 275 -14.61 1.49 -3.39
N LEU A 276 -15.04 0.85 -2.29
CA LEU A 276 -16.46 0.59 -2.04
C LEU A 276 -17.25 1.90 -1.86
N ARG A 277 -16.68 2.90 -1.20
CA ARG A 277 -17.31 4.24 -1.11
C ARG A 277 -17.46 4.87 -2.48
N LYS A 278 -16.41 4.84 -3.32
CA LYS A 278 -16.43 5.40 -4.67
C LYS A 278 -17.47 4.73 -5.58
N LYS A 279 -17.75 3.43 -5.39
CA LYS A 279 -18.79 2.70 -6.14
C LYS A 279 -20.23 2.98 -5.67
N ASN A 280 -20.40 3.43 -4.44
CA ASN A 280 -21.71 3.70 -3.83
C ASN A 280 -22.17 5.16 -3.97
N VAL A 281 -21.38 6.00 -4.64
CA VAL A 281 -21.67 7.41 -4.98
C VAL A 281 -21.98 7.50 -6.46
#